data_AF-A0AAD8UXR2-F1
#
_entry.id   AF-A0AAD8UXR2-F1
#
_cell.length_a   1.000
_cell.length_b   1.000
_cell.length_c   1.000
_cell.angle_alpha   90.00
_cell.angle_beta   90.00
_cell.angle_gamma   90.00
#
_symmetry.space_group_name_H-M   'P 1'
#
loop_
_entity.id
_entity.type
_entity.pdbx_description
1 polymer ?
#
loop_
_entity_poly.entity_id
_entity_poly.type
_entity_poly.pdbx_seq_one_letter_code
_entity_poly.pdbx_strand_id
1 'polypeptide(L)'
;MDLTEELVSGLVKHVTGGYKTKFHTQHGEVYEVNWEKPWKRFEMIPELEKATGEKFPPADQLHTAETNEFLQKVLKKMNLECSPPLTNARMIDKLVGEYIEEQCVNPSFIFGHPQVMSPLAKYHRDIPGLCERFEAFVCKKEIVNAYTELNDPFDQRLRFEEQARQKDQGDDEAQLIDENFCMSLEYGLPPTGGWGMGIDRMVMFLTDNYSIREVLAFPFMKEEKQGEKKASAAEVVGVKPVPEEGIAHK
;
A
#
# COMPACT_ATOMS: atom_id res chain seq x y z
N MET A 1 -4.51 -8.83 -13.04
CA MET A 1 -4.00 -9.99 -12.28
C MET A 1 -3.05 -10.82 -13.12
N ASP A 2 -3.48 -11.35 -14.26
CA ASP A 2 -2.63 -12.21 -15.12
C ASP A 2 -1.31 -11.53 -15.53
N LEU A 3 -1.37 -10.26 -15.95
CA LEU A 3 -0.18 -9.47 -16.25
C LEU A 3 0.78 -9.37 -15.04
N THR A 4 0.24 -9.21 -13.82
CA THR A 4 1.04 -9.17 -12.59
C THR A 4 1.73 -10.50 -12.34
N GLU A 5 1.01 -11.62 -12.45
CA GLU A 5 1.59 -12.96 -12.29
C GLU A 5 2.70 -13.19 -13.34
N GLU A 6 2.45 -12.87 -14.60
CA GLU A 6 3.42 -13.05 -15.67
C GLU A 6 4.66 -12.18 -15.50
N LEU A 7 4.47 -10.89 -15.21
CA LEU A 7 5.56 -9.94 -15.02
C LEU A 7 6.41 -10.33 -13.81
N VAL A 8 5.79 -10.52 -12.65
CA VAL A 8 6.52 -10.73 -11.39
C VAL A 8 7.17 -12.11 -11.35
N SER A 9 6.43 -13.19 -11.68
CA SER A 9 7.03 -14.53 -11.73
C SER A 9 8.15 -14.61 -12.77
N GLY A 10 7.95 -13.97 -13.93
CA GLY A 10 8.97 -13.87 -14.98
C GLY A 10 10.22 -13.13 -14.52
N LEU A 11 10.06 -11.99 -13.85
CA LEU A 11 11.14 -11.20 -13.27
C LEU A 11 11.94 -12.01 -12.25
N VAL A 12 11.27 -12.66 -11.29
CA VAL A 12 11.95 -13.45 -10.25
C VAL A 12 12.77 -14.57 -10.89
N LYS A 13 12.21 -15.30 -11.86
CA LYS A 13 12.94 -16.34 -12.58
C LYS A 13 14.13 -15.79 -13.34
N HIS A 14 13.98 -14.65 -13.99
CA HIS A 14 15.06 -14.03 -14.74
C HIS A 14 16.24 -13.62 -13.85
N VAL A 15 15.94 -13.02 -12.69
CA VAL A 15 16.96 -12.48 -11.76
C VAL A 15 17.60 -13.59 -10.91
N THR A 16 16.80 -14.53 -10.40
CA THR A 16 17.27 -15.52 -9.42
C THR A 16 17.59 -16.89 -10.04
N GLY A 17 17.22 -17.11 -11.30
CA GLY A 17 17.35 -18.39 -11.99
C GLY A 17 16.25 -19.41 -11.68
N GLY A 18 15.30 -19.09 -10.79
CA GLY A 18 14.20 -19.98 -10.40
C GLY A 18 12.99 -19.24 -9.85
N TYR A 19 11.95 -19.98 -9.42
CA TYR A 19 10.74 -19.40 -8.85
C TYR A 19 10.68 -19.50 -7.32
N LYS A 20 11.74 -19.98 -6.66
CA LYS A 20 11.78 -20.15 -5.21
C LYS A 20 12.87 -19.28 -4.63
N THR A 21 12.50 -18.41 -3.70
CA THR A 21 13.44 -17.56 -2.97
C THR A 21 13.29 -17.79 -1.47
N LYS A 22 14.28 -17.35 -0.71
CA LYS A 22 14.23 -17.30 0.75
C LYS A 22 14.25 -15.84 1.18
N PHE A 23 13.48 -15.55 2.22
CA PHE A 23 13.46 -14.22 2.83
C PHE A 23 13.55 -14.34 4.34
N HIS A 24 14.53 -13.68 4.94
CA HIS A 24 14.74 -13.66 6.38
C HIS A 24 14.05 -12.46 7.01
N THR A 25 13.17 -12.72 7.97
CA THR A 25 12.52 -11.65 8.73
C THR A 25 13.48 -11.08 9.78
N GLN A 26 13.16 -9.89 10.28
CA GLN A 26 13.91 -9.28 11.39
C GLN A 26 14.01 -10.17 12.63
N HIS A 27 13.04 -11.06 12.84
CA HIS A 27 12.98 -11.96 14.00
C HIS A 27 13.67 -13.31 13.73
N GLY A 28 14.30 -13.48 12.57
CA GLY A 28 15.03 -14.70 12.20
C GLY A 28 14.15 -15.81 11.63
N GLU A 29 12.87 -15.55 11.36
CA GLU A 29 12.03 -16.49 10.61
C GLU A 29 12.48 -16.54 9.15
N VAL A 30 12.41 -17.71 8.55
CA VAL A 30 12.74 -17.89 7.13
C VAL A 30 11.48 -18.21 6.36
N TYR A 31 11.12 -17.34 5.43
CA TYR A 31 10.01 -17.56 4.50
C TYR A 31 10.55 -18.19 3.22
N GLU A 32 10.06 -19.38 2.89
CA GLU A 32 10.28 -20.00 1.57
C GLU A 32 9.17 -19.54 0.63
N VAL A 33 9.50 -18.62 -0.27
CA VAL A 33 8.54 -17.98 -1.16
C VAL A 33 8.51 -18.71 -2.50
N ASN A 34 7.35 -19.23 -2.88
CA ASN A 34 7.11 -19.78 -4.20
C ASN A 34 6.38 -18.76 -5.09
N TRP A 35 7.06 -18.29 -6.12
CA TRP A 35 6.57 -17.31 -7.08
C TRP A 35 5.85 -17.92 -8.28
N GLU A 36 5.67 -19.24 -8.34
CA GLU A 36 4.96 -19.90 -9.43
C GLU A 36 3.48 -19.47 -9.51
N LYS A 37 3.01 -19.25 -10.73
CA LYS A 37 1.59 -19.03 -11.01
C LYS A 37 0.82 -20.37 -11.01
N PRO A 38 -0.48 -20.40 -10.67
CA PRO A 38 -1.33 -19.27 -10.29
C PRO A 38 -1.18 -18.87 -8.82
N TRP A 39 -1.30 -17.58 -8.53
CA TRP A 39 -1.28 -17.06 -7.17
C TRP A 39 -2.62 -17.28 -6.47
N LYS A 40 -2.58 -17.41 -5.13
CA LYS A 40 -3.79 -17.56 -4.31
C LYS A 40 -4.59 -16.25 -4.37
N ARG A 41 -5.93 -16.36 -4.40
CA ARG A 41 -6.84 -15.21 -4.44
C ARG A 41 -7.72 -15.23 -3.20
N PHE A 42 -7.74 -14.14 -2.46
CA PHE A 42 -8.55 -13.92 -1.27
C PHE A 42 -9.57 -12.83 -1.56
N GLU A 43 -10.84 -13.13 -1.32
CA GLU A 43 -11.89 -12.12 -1.33
C GLU A 43 -11.96 -11.47 0.05
N MET A 44 -11.85 -10.15 0.12
CA MET A 44 -11.64 -9.42 1.37
C MET A 44 -12.74 -9.69 2.38
N ILE A 45 -14.01 -9.39 2.05
CA ILE A 45 -15.11 -9.49 3.01
C ILE A 45 -15.36 -10.95 3.46
N PRO A 46 -15.47 -11.95 2.58
CA PRO A 46 -15.67 -13.34 3.01
C PRO A 46 -14.53 -13.90 3.87
N GLU A 47 -13.27 -13.53 3.58
CA GLU A 47 -12.14 -13.99 4.40
C GLU A 47 -12.15 -13.30 5.78
N LEU A 48 -12.54 -12.02 5.88
CA LEU A 48 -12.75 -11.34 7.15
C LEU A 48 -13.89 -11.96 7.96
N GLU A 49 -15.02 -12.28 7.33
CA GLU A 49 -16.16 -12.95 8.00
C GLU A 49 -15.72 -14.30 8.59
N LYS A 50 -14.95 -15.07 7.82
CA LYS A 50 -14.40 -16.36 8.26
C LYS A 50 -13.41 -16.20 9.42
N ALA A 51 -12.56 -15.19 9.39
CA ALA A 51 -11.56 -14.96 10.45
C ALA A 51 -12.18 -14.42 11.75
N THR A 52 -13.17 -13.53 11.64
CA THR A 52 -13.82 -12.88 12.79
C THR A 52 -15.01 -13.67 13.36
N GLY A 53 -15.56 -14.58 12.56
CA GLY A 53 -16.79 -15.31 12.88
C GLY A 53 -18.04 -14.42 12.92
N GLU A 54 -17.96 -13.22 12.34
CA GLU A 54 -19.06 -12.25 12.29
C GLU A 54 -19.52 -12.04 10.85
N LYS A 55 -20.82 -11.86 10.65
CA LYS A 55 -21.36 -11.52 9.33
C LYS A 55 -21.24 -10.01 9.12
N PHE A 56 -20.53 -9.59 8.08
CA PHE A 56 -20.37 -8.17 7.78
C PHE A 56 -21.64 -7.62 7.14
N PRO A 57 -21.94 -6.32 7.35
CA PRO A 57 -22.99 -5.65 6.60
C PRO A 57 -22.75 -5.78 5.08
N PRO A 58 -23.82 -5.70 4.27
CA PRO A 58 -23.71 -5.61 2.82
C PRO A 58 -22.68 -4.54 2.39
N ALA A 59 -21.95 -4.82 1.31
CA ALA A 59 -20.84 -3.98 0.85
C ALA A 59 -21.25 -2.52 0.57
N ASP A 60 -22.48 -2.31 0.09
CA ASP A 60 -23.07 -0.99 -0.15
C ASP A 60 -23.40 -0.22 1.14
N GLN A 61 -23.44 -0.89 2.29
CA GLN A 61 -23.68 -0.28 3.60
C GLN A 61 -22.39 -0.01 4.37
N LEU A 62 -21.21 -0.38 3.84
CA LEU A 62 -19.95 -0.27 4.57
C LEU A 62 -19.49 1.18 4.86
N HIS A 63 -20.17 2.18 4.29
CA HIS A 63 -19.91 3.60 4.54
C HIS A 63 -20.75 4.18 5.70
N THR A 64 -21.70 3.41 6.24
CA THR A 64 -22.69 3.88 7.22
C THR A 64 -22.13 4.00 8.65
N ALA A 65 -22.80 4.81 9.48
CA ALA A 65 -22.46 4.96 10.90
C ALA A 65 -22.77 3.67 11.69
N GLU A 66 -23.82 2.95 11.32
CA GLU A 66 -24.17 1.65 11.88
C GLU A 66 -23.06 0.63 11.64
N THR A 67 -22.46 0.63 10.44
CA THR A 67 -21.28 -0.19 10.15
C THR A 67 -20.07 0.24 10.97
N ASN A 68 -19.88 1.54 11.21
CA ASN A 68 -18.81 2.03 12.07
C ASN A 68 -18.89 1.42 13.47
N GLU A 69 -20.07 1.46 14.08
CA GLU A 69 -20.29 0.86 15.40
C GLU A 69 -20.08 -0.67 15.39
N PHE A 70 -20.50 -1.34 14.32
CA PHE A 70 -20.24 -2.78 14.13
C PHE A 70 -18.73 -3.07 14.08
N LEU A 71 -17.97 -2.36 13.24
CA LEU A 71 -16.53 -2.54 13.11
C LEU A 71 -15.79 -2.29 14.44
N GLN A 72 -16.19 -1.28 15.20
CA GLN A 72 -15.64 -1.04 16.54
C GLN A 72 -15.91 -2.21 17.50
N LYS A 73 -17.09 -2.83 17.44
CA LYS A 73 -17.41 -4.03 18.24
C LYS A 73 -16.55 -5.22 17.80
N VAL A 74 -16.37 -5.42 16.50
CA VAL A 74 -15.49 -6.47 15.95
C VAL A 74 -14.06 -6.28 16.41
N LEU A 75 -13.49 -5.07 16.28
CA LEU A 75 -12.12 -4.79 16.76
C LEU A 75 -11.95 -5.09 18.25
N LYS A 76 -12.92 -4.69 19.09
CA LYS A 76 -12.90 -5.01 20.53
C LYS A 76 -12.98 -6.52 20.79
N LYS A 77 -13.84 -7.25 20.07
CA LYS A 77 -13.96 -8.72 20.19
C LYS A 77 -12.66 -9.41 19.82
N MET A 78 -12.00 -8.93 18.78
CA MET A 78 -10.74 -9.46 18.26
C MET A 78 -9.51 -8.97 19.03
N ASN A 79 -9.68 -8.08 20.02
CA ASN A 79 -8.62 -7.45 20.80
C ASN A 79 -7.58 -6.72 19.91
N LEU A 80 -8.07 -6.01 18.89
CA LEU A 80 -7.25 -5.22 17.97
C LEU A 80 -7.37 -3.73 18.27
N GLU A 81 -6.21 -3.08 18.37
CA GLU A 81 -6.12 -1.63 18.53
C GLU A 81 -6.03 -0.94 17.16
N CYS A 82 -6.88 0.06 16.95
CA CYS A 82 -6.84 0.96 15.79
C CYS A 82 -6.64 2.39 16.31
N SER A 83 -5.64 3.09 15.77
CA SER A 83 -5.37 4.48 16.16
C SER A 83 -6.42 5.41 15.55
N PRO A 84 -6.91 6.42 16.30
CA PRO A 84 -7.81 7.44 15.76
C PRO A 84 -7.21 8.14 14.53
N PRO A 85 -8.05 8.56 13.55
CA PRO A 85 -9.51 8.46 13.54
C PRO A 85 -10.02 7.04 13.25
N LEU A 86 -11.12 6.64 13.90
CA LEU A 86 -11.75 5.33 13.74
C LEU A 86 -12.72 5.33 12.55
N THR A 87 -12.21 5.60 11.35
CA THR A 87 -13.00 5.55 10.11
C THR A 87 -13.26 4.10 9.70
N ASN A 88 -14.34 3.84 8.95
CA ASN A 88 -14.65 2.48 8.48
C ASN A 88 -13.50 1.90 7.66
N ALA A 89 -12.89 2.72 6.79
CA ALA A 89 -11.75 2.31 5.97
C ALA A 89 -10.56 1.84 6.84
N ARG A 90 -10.13 2.64 7.83
CA ARG A 90 -9.00 2.30 8.71
C ARG A 90 -9.27 1.07 9.58
N MET A 91 -10.51 0.88 10.03
CA MET A 91 -10.87 -0.30 10.81
C MET A 91 -10.89 -1.57 9.96
N ILE A 92 -11.39 -1.50 8.73
CA ILE A 92 -11.35 -2.63 7.78
C ILE A 92 -9.90 -2.94 7.41
N ASP A 93 -9.10 -1.93 7.08
CA ASP A 93 -7.67 -2.06 6.78
C ASP A 93 -6.93 -2.78 7.93
N LYS A 94 -7.18 -2.38 9.18
CA LYS A 94 -6.58 -3.02 10.34
C LYS A 94 -6.96 -4.50 10.48
N LEU A 95 -8.20 -4.86 10.16
CA LEU A 95 -8.66 -6.26 10.16
C LEU A 95 -8.02 -7.07 9.03
N VAL A 96 -7.87 -6.48 7.84
CA VAL A 96 -7.21 -7.11 6.69
C VAL A 96 -5.75 -7.38 7.00
N GLY A 97 -5.05 -6.40 7.56
CA GLY A 97 -3.66 -6.53 7.99
C GLY A 97 -3.44 -7.70 8.94
N GLU A 98 -4.29 -7.85 9.95
CA GLU A 98 -4.13 -8.93 10.94
C GLU A 98 -4.53 -10.30 10.39
N TYR A 99 -5.63 -10.39 9.63
CA TYR A 99 -6.26 -11.68 9.32
C TYR A 99 -6.01 -12.20 7.92
N ILE A 100 -5.69 -11.33 6.96
CA ILE A 100 -5.49 -11.73 5.56
C ILE A 100 -4.04 -11.53 5.15
N GLU A 101 -3.42 -10.38 5.43
CA GLU A 101 -2.03 -10.13 5.04
C GLU A 101 -1.07 -11.11 5.71
N GLU A 102 -1.31 -11.46 6.98
CA GLU A 102 -0.53 -12.47 7.72
C GLU A 102 -0.57 -13.87 7.06
N GLN A 103 -1.59 -14.18 6.27
CA GLN A 103 -1.68 -15.43 5.48
C GLN A 103 -0.85 -15.38 4.19
N CYS A 104 -0.45 -14.20 3.73
CA CYS A 104 0.16 -13.96 2.41
C CYS A 104 1.69 -14.10 2.44
N VAL A 105 2.18 -15.28 2.83
CA VAL A 105 3.63 -15.60 2.75
C VAL A 105 4.06 -15.75 1.29
N ASN A 106 3.34 -16.58 0.54
CA ASN A 106 3.49 -16.68 -0.92
C ASN A 106 2.72 -15.55 -1.61
N PRO A 107 3.11 -15.19 -2.86
CA PRO A 107 2.36 -14.24 -3.66
C PRO A 107 0.89 -14.56 -3.72
N SER A 108 0.09 -13.61 -3.27
CA SER A 108 -1.35 -13.75 -3.13
C SER A 108 -2.03 -12.45 -3.52
N PHE A 109 -3.19 -12.54 -4.16
CA PHE A 109 -4.05 -11.41 -4.43
C PHE A 109 -5.12 -11.28 -3.35
N ILE A 110 -5.31 -10.07 -2.83
CA ILE A 110 -6.50 -9.67 -2.09
C ILE A 110 -7.36 -8.85 -3.05
N PHE A 111 -8.65 -9.16 -3.19
CA PHE A 111 -9.56 -8.47 -4.09
C PHE A 111 -10.94 -8.27 -3.46
N GLY A 112 -11.79 -7.49 -4.13
CA GLY A 112 -13.12 -7.16 -3.60
C GLY A 112 -13.07 -6.09 -2.52
N HIS A 113 -12.23 -5.06 -2.73
CA HIS A 113 -12.10 -3.94 -1.81
C HIS A 113 -13.38 -3.09 -1.79
N PRO A 114 -13.87 -2.67 -0.61
CA PRO A 114 -14.96 -1.72 -0.50
C PRO A 114 -14.65 -0.36 -1.14
N GLN A 115 -15.69 0.31 -1.65
CA GLN A 115 -15.61 1.66 -2.20
C GLN A 115 -15.10 2.68 -1.18
N VAL A 116 -15.47 2.53 0.10
CA VAL A 116 -15.01 3.40 1.19
C VAL A 116 -13.49 3.39 1.37
N MET A 117 -12.79 2.35 0.89
CA MET A 117 -11.33 2.24 0.92
C MET A 117 -10.67 2.60 -0.41
N SER A 118 -11.45 2.85 -1.47
CA SER A 118 -10.95 2.86 -2.85
C SER A 118 -11.56 4.03 -3.65
N PRO A 119 -11.20 5.28 -3.32
CA PRO A 119 -11.84 6.48 -3.87
C PRO A 119 -11.62 6.66 -5.38
N LEU A 120 -10.55 6.08 -5.94
CA LEU A 120 -10.21 6.16 -7.37
C LEU A 120 -10.56 4.89 -8.15
N ALA A 121 -10.92 3.81 -7.47
CA ALA A 121 -11.21 2.54 -8.12
C ALA A 121 -12.67 2.50 -8.58
N LYS A 122 -12.90 2.05 -9.81
CA LYS A 122 -14.25 1.89 -10.36
C LYS A 122 -15.06 0.87 -9.56
N TYR A 123 -16.35 1.15 -9.41
CA TYR A 123 -17.29 0.25 -8.74
C TYR A 123 -17.28 -1.14 -9.41
N HIS A 124 -17.53 -2.17 -8.61
CA HIS A 124 -17.64 -3.54 -9.09
C HIS A 124 -18.88 -3.71 -9.95
N ARG A 125 -18.75 -4.36 -11.12
CA ARG A 125 -19.84 -4.50 -12.09
C ARG A 125 -21.05 -5.28 -11.57
N ASP A 126 -20.82 -6.26 -10.69
CA ASP A 126 -21.85 -7.18 -10.18
C ASP A 126 -22.17 -7.03 -8.69
N ILE A 127 -21.35 -6.32 -7.92
CA ILE A 127 -21.43 -6.32 -6.44
C ILE A 127 -21.46 -4.87 -5.94
N PRO A 128 -22.66 -4.32 -5.65
CA PRO A 128 -22.80 -2.96 -5.14
C PRO A 128 -21.94 -2.71 -3.90
N GLY A 129 -21.29 -1.55 -3.83
CA GLY A 129 -20.43 -1.15 -2.70
C GLY A 129 -18.99 -1.65 -2.74
N LEU A 130 -18.65 -2.60 -3.62
CA LEU A 130 -17.26 -3.00 -3.88
C LEU A 130 -16.67 -2.27 -5.08
N CYS A 131 -15.35 -2.39 -5.25
CA CYS A 131 -14.58 -1.92 -6.39
C CYS A 131 -13.87 -3.06 -7.13
N GLU A 132 -13.58 -2.85 -8.41
CA GLU A 132 -12.68 -3.70 -9.19
C GLU A 132 -11.21 -3.39 -8.86
N ARG A 133 -10.81 -3.66 -7.61
CA ARG A 133 -9.46 -3.45 -7.09
C ARG A 133 -8.86 -4.74 -6.57
N PHE A 134 -7.58 -4.93 -6.85
CA PHE A 134 -6.78 -5.94 -6.21
C PHE A 134 -5.45 -5.37 -5.71
N GLU A 135 -4.96 -6.01 -4.67
CA GLU A 135 -3.61 -5.82 -4.16
C GLU A 135 -2.89 -7.16 -4.22
N ALA A 136 -1.59 -7.14 -4.48
CA ALA A 136 -0.77 -8.34 -4.38
C ALA A 136 0.15 -8.23 -3.17
N PHE A 137 0.21 -9.31 -2.40
CA PHE A 137 1.00 -9.41 -1.17
C PHE A 137 2.01 -10.55 -1.27
N VAL A 138 3.20 -10.33 -0.72
CA VAL A 138 4.27 -11.32 -0.56
C VAL A 138 4.94 -11.10 0.79
N CYS A 139 5.31 -12.17 1.49
CA CYS A 139 5.92 -12.08 2.81
C CYS A 139 5.14 -11.14 3.76
N LYS A 140 3.80 -11.16 3.68
CA LYS A 140 2.89 -10.33 4.48
C LYS A 140 3.03 -8.82 4.23
N LYS A 141 3.51 -8.43 3.04
CA LYS A 141 3.63 -7.03 2.62
C LYS A 141 3.08 -6.86 1.22
N GLU A 142 2.36 -5.76 1.03
CA GLU A 142 1.85 -5.34 -0.26
C GLU A 142 3.02 -5.05 -1.22
N ILE A 143 2.96 -5.55 -2.44
CA ILE A 143 3.91 -5.25 -3.53
C ILE A 143 3.25 -4.52 -4.69
N VAL A 144 1.94 -4.69 -4.90
CA VAL A 144 1.19 -4.14 -6.03
C VAL A 144 -0.17 -3.68 -5.54
N ASN A 145 -0.61 -2.53 -6.04
CA ASN A 145 -2.01 -2.09 -5.97
C ASN A 145 -2.48 -1.75 -7.38
N ALA A 146 -3.65 -2.24 -7.75
CA ALA A 146 -4.18 -2.10 -9.11
C ALA A 146 -5.70 -2.11 -9.09
N TYR A 147 -6.31 -1.36 -10.00
CA TYR A 147 -7.75 -1.25 -10.10
C TYR A 147 -8.19 -0.85 -11.51
N THR A 148 -9.43 -1.18 -11.85
CA THR A 148 -10.11 -0.51 -12.96
C THR A 148 -10.30 0.95 -12.57
N GLU A 149 -9.84 1.87 -13.41
CA GLU A 149 -9.86 3.31 -13.13
C GLU A 149 -11.30 3.85 -13.13
N LEU A 150 -11.64 4.64 -12.13
CA LEU A 150 -12.89 5.38 -12.12
C LEU A 150 -12.83 6.48 -13.19
N ASN A 151 -13.62 6.29 -14.24
CA ASN A 151 -13.67 7.20 -15.38
C ASN A 151 -14.99 7.98 -15.50
N ASP A 152 -15.84 7.92 -14.47
CA ASP A 152 -17.05 8.75 -14.37
C ASP A 152 -16.71 10.02 -13.55
N PRO A 153 -16.73 11.21 -14.19
CA PRO A 153 -16.34 12.45 -13.50
C PRO A 153 -17.29 12.83 -12.36
N PHE A 154 -18.58 12.47 -12.45
CA PHE A 154 -19.56 12.81 -11.42
C PHE A 154 -19.39 11.92 -10.18
N ASP A 155 -19.20 10.61 -10.39
CA ASP A 155 -18.87 9.69 -9.29
C ASP A 155 -17.53 10.10 -8.65
N GLN A 156 -16.51 10.43 -9.47
CA GLN A 156 -15.22 10.87 -8.93
C GLN A 156 -15.32 12.13 -8.08
N ARG A 157 -16.13 13.12 -8.48
CA ARG A 157 -16.35 14.34 -7.70
C ARG A 157 -17.03 14.03 -6.36
N LEU A 158 -18.07 13.19 -6.35
CA LEU A 158 -18.73 12.75 -5.11
C LEU A 158 -17.77 12.05 -4.16
N ARG A 159 -16.84 11.24 -4.68
CA ARG A 159 -15.84 10.56 -3.86
C ARG A 159 -14.81 11.53 -3.26
N PHE A 160 -14.41 12.55 -4.00
CA PHE A 160 -13.54 13.59 -3.45
C PHE A 160 -14.24 14.44 -2.39
N GLU A 161 -15.53 14.75 -2.56
CA GLU A 161 -16.33 15.43 -1.53
C GLU A 161 -16.39 14.60 -0.24
N GLU A 162 -16.56 13.28 -0.36
CA GLU A 162 -16.54 12.37 0.79
C GLU A 162 -15.16 12.29 1.46
N GLN A 163 -14.07 12.24 0.69
CA GLN A 163 -12.73 12.30 1.27
C GLN A 163 -12.45 13.64 1.97
N ALA A 164 -12.91 14.75 1.40
CA ALA A 164 -12.80 16.06 2.07
C ALA A 164 -13.57 16.07 3.40
N ARG A 165 -14.74 15.44 3.45
CA ARG A 165 -15.51 15.27 4.70
C ARG A 165 -14.77 14.42 5.73
N GLN A 166 -14.03 13.38 5.31
CA GLN A 166 -13.20 12.55 6.20
C GLN A 166 -11.99 13.33 6.71
N LYS A 167 -11.40 14.20 5.88
CA LYS A 167 -10.34 15.12 6.30
C LYS A 167 -10.80 16.06 7.41
N ASP A 168 -12.00 16.62 7.27
CA ASP A 168 -12.60 17.48 8.30
C ASP A 168 -12.85 16.73 9.63
N GLN A 169 -12.92 15.39 9.59
CA GLN A 169 -13.01 14.52 10.78
C GLN A 169 -11.65 14.17 11.38
N GLY A 170 -10.56 14.74 10.87
CA GLY A 170 -9.20 14.56 11.38
C GLY A 170 -8.38 13.47 10.68
N ASP A 171 -8.78 13.06 9.47
CA ASP A 171 -7.97 12.16 8.64
C ASP A 171 -6.96 12.96 7.79
N ASP A 172 -5.74 13.13 8.30
CA ASP A 172 -4.67 13.88 7.62
C ASP A 172 -4.20 13.20 6.30
N GLU A 173 -4.55 11.93 6.07
CA GLU A 173 -4.18 11.16 4.87
C GLU A 173 -5.23 11.28 3.75
N ALA A 174 -6.39 11.88 4.03
CA ALA A 174 -7.45 12.06 3.04
C ALA A 174 -7.05 13.06 1.94
N GLN A 175 -7.38 12.71 0.69
CA GLN A 175 -7.03 13.52 -0.47
C GLN A 175 -7.90 14.78 -0.56
N LEU A 176 -7.34 15.82 -1.17
CA LEU A 176 -8.05 17.05 -1.50
C LEU A 176 -8.84 16.88 -2.80
N ILE A 177 -9.88 17.70 -2.97
CA ILE A 177 -10.64 17.77 -4.22
C ILE A 177 -9.74 18.36 -5.31
N ASP A 178 -9.50 17.60 -6.38
CA ASP A 178 -8.79 18.06 -7.58
C ASP A 178 -9.78 18.30 -8.72
N GLU A 179 -10.24 19.55 -8.84
CA GLU A 179 -11.17 19.93 -9.92
C GLU A 179 -10.55 19.86 -11.31
N ASN A 180 -9.22 20.00 -11.45
CA ASN A 180 -8.56 19.86 -12.75
C ASN A 180 -8.57 18.39 -13.19
N PHE A 181 -8.40 17.45 -12.25
CA PHE A 181 -8.55 16.03 -12.51
C PHE A 181 -9.98 15.68 -12.91
N CYS A 182 -10.99 16.14 -12.16
CA CYS A 182 -12.40 15.94 -12.52
C CYS A 182 -12.74 16.52 -13.91
N MET A 183 -12.29 17.74 -14.19
CA MET A 183 -12.47 18.36 -15.51
C MET A 183 -11.78 17.53 -16.61
N SER A 184 -10.61 16.94 -16.35
CA SER A 184 -9.93 16.06 -17.30
C SER A 184 -10.74 14.79 -17.59
N LEU A 185 -11.40 14.22 -16.58
CA LEU A 185 -12.31 13.07 -16.76
C LEU A 185 -13.53 13.43 -17.61
N GLU A 186 -14.03 14.67 -17.54
CA GLU A 186 -15.15 15.16 -18.36
C GLU A 186 -14.83 15.20 -19.87
N TYR A 187 -13.55 15.34 -20.25
CA TYR A 187 -13.13 15.20 -21.66
C TYR A 187 -13.18 13.75 -22.17
N GLY A 188 -13.31 12.77 -21.26
CA GLY A 188 -13.47 11.36 -21.58
C GLY A 188 -12.19 10.56 -21.39
N LEU A 189 -12.08 9.89 -20.24
CA LEU A 189 -11.12 8.82 -20.00
C LEU A 189 -11.68 7.48 -20.51
N PRO A 190 -11.03 6.80 -21.47
CA PRO A 190 -11.45 5.46 -21.89
C PRO A 190 -11.44 4.44 -20.74
N PRO A 191 -12.14 3.30 -20.86
CA PRO A 191 -12.02 2.20 -19.89
C PRO A 191 -10.54 1.80 -19.73
N THR A 192 -9.99 2.06 -18.54
CA THR A 192 -8.56 1.96 -18.24
C THR A 192 -8.35 1.15 -16.96
N GLY A 193 -7.21 0.46 -16.86
CA GLY A 193 -6.77 -0.18 -15.62
C GLY A 193 -5.44 0.40 -15.17
N GLY A 194 -5.35 0.82 -13.92
CA GLY A 194 -4.13 1.28 -13.27
C GLY A 194 -3.39 0.16 -12.57
N TRP A 195 -2.09 0.33 -12.44
CA TRP A 195 -1.22 -0.61 -11.76
C TRP A 195 -0.01 0.13 -11.19
N GLY A 196 0.25 -0.04 -9.90
CA GLY A 196 1.44 0.46 -9.22
C GLY A 196 2.15 -0.67 -8.49
N MET A 197 3.49 -0.64 -8.48
CA MET A 197 4.33 -1.60 -7.77
C MET A 197 5.40 -0.90 -6.95
N GLY A 198 5.57 -1.36 -5.72
CA GLY A 198 6.67 -0.94 -4.86
C GLY A 198 7.98 -1.58 -5.29
N ILE A 199 8.78 -0.86 -6.10
CA ILE A 199 10.07 -1.35 -6.60
C ILE A 199 11.01 -1.67 -5.43
N ASP A 200 11.08 -0.80 -4.42
CA ASP A 200 11.94 -1.00 -3.26
C ASP A 200 11.60 -2.30 -2.52
N ARG A 201 10.30 -2.58 -2.33
CA ARG A 201 9.83 -3.82 -1.70
C ARG A 201 10.20 -5.04 -2.53
N MET A 202 10.08 -4.97 -3.86
CA MET A 202 10.54 -6.06 -4.73
C MET A 202 12.04 -6.30 -4.61
N VAL A 203 12.86 -5.24 -4.59
CA VAL A 203 14.31 -5.37 -4.39
C VAL A 203 14.61 -5.97 -3.02
N MET A 204 13.89 -5.56 -1.97
CA MET A 204 14.03 -6.13 -0.62
C MET A 204 13.84 -7.64 -0.61
N PHE A 205 12.76 -8.15 -1.24
CA PHE A 205 12.48 -9.59 -1.27
C PHE A 205 13.47 -10.38 -2.13
N LEU A 206 13.96 -9.79 -3.23
CA LEU A 206 14.90 -10.46 -4.13
C LEU A 206 16.36 -10.42 -3.65
N THR A 207 16.70 -9.45 -2.79
CA THR A 207 18.04 -9.30 -2.22
C THR A 207 18.16 -9.79 -0.77
N ASP A 208 17.07 -10.35 -0.22
CA ASP A 208 17.00 -10.84 1.15
C ASP A 208 17.31 -9.76 2.21
N ASN A 209 16.80 -8.55 1.96
CA ASN A 209 16.98 -7.39 2.82
C ASN A 209 15.66 -7.00 3.49
N TYR A 210 15.56 -7.17 4.80
CA TYR A 210 14.35 -6.79 5.54
C TYR A 210 14.13 -5.27 5.67
N SER A 211 15.21 -4.48 5.65
CA SER A 211 15.15 -3.02 5.79
C SER A 211 15.21 -2.33 4.43
N ILE A 212 14.27 -1.42 4.17
CA ILE A 212 14.26 -0.60 2.94
C ILE A 212 15.53 0.24 2.78
N ARG A 213 16.25 0.52 3.87
CA ARG A 213 17.51 1.30 3.82
C ARG A 213 18.62 0.57 3.09
N GLU A 214 18.59 -0.76 3.07
CA GLU A 214 19.62 -1.58 2.40
C GLU A 214 19.46 -1.59 0.88
N VAL A 215 18.28 -1.21 0.38
CA VAL A 215 17.99 -1.18 -1.07
C VAL A 215 17.99 0.23 -1.66
N LEU A 216 18.24 1.24 -0.83
CA LEU A 216 18.36 2.64 -1.23
C LEU A 216 19.83 3.05 -1.17
N ALA A 217 20.35 3.63 -2.26
CA ALA A 217 21.75 4.08 -2.31
C ALA A 217 22.05 5.16 -1.26
N PHE A 218 21.09 6.05 -0.99
CA PHE A 218 21.19 7.11 0.00
C PHE A 218 19.86 7.22 0.79
N PRO A 219 19.67 6.41 1.85
CA PRO A 219 18.43 6.44 2.61
C PRO A 219 18.30 7.72 3.43
N PHE A 220 17.06 8.18 3.65
CA PHE A 220 16.82 9.33 4.52
C PHE A 220 17.21 8.98 5.96
N MET A 221 18.24 9.68 6.46
CA MET A 221 18.71 9.55 7.83
C MET A 221 18.06 10.61 8.69
N LYS A 222 17.72 10.27 9.94
CA LYS A 222 17.35 11.30 10.92
C LYS A 222 18.56 12.20 11.10
N GLU A 223 18.34 13.51 11.04
CA GLU A 223 19.39 14.49 11.34
C GLU A 223 20.00 14.16 12.70
N GLU A 224 21.34 14.10 12.76
CA GLU A 224 22.01 14.09 14.05
C GLU A 224 21.65 15.39 14.76
N LYS A 225 20.94 15.30 15.89
CA LYS A 225 20.84 16.42 16.82
C LYS A 225 22.29 16.78 17.15
N GLN A 226 22.75 17.95 16.70
CA GLN A 226 24.11 18.42 16.98
C GLN A 226 24.32 18.46 18.50
N GLY A 227 24.86 17.37 19.05
CA GLY A 227 25.74 17.44 20.21
C GLY A 227 26.98 18.22 19.80
N GLU A 228 27.61 18.89 20.77
CA GLU A 228 28.78 19.77 20.62
C GLU A 228 29.63 19.46 19.38
N LYS A 229 29.80 20.46 18.50
CA LYS A 229 30.69 20.39 17.32
C LYS A 229 32.03 19.78 17.72
N LYS A 230 32.24 18.50 17.43
CA LYS A 230 33.57 17.92 17.45
C LYS A 230 34.34 18.50 16.28
N ALA A 231 35.55 18.98 16.56
CA ALA A 231 36.45 19.47 15.52
C ALA A 231 36.55 18.43 14.40
N SER A 232 36.33 18.86 13.17
CA SER A 232 36.48 18.01 11.99
C SER A 232 37.92 17.51 11.90
N ALA A 233 38.13 16.34 11.29
CA ALA A 233 39.49 15.82 11.10
C ALA A 233 40.41 16.84 10.40
N ALA A 234 39.86 17.63 9.46
CA ALA A 234 40.57 18.72 8.78
C ALA A 234 41.03 19.84 9.73
N GLU A 235 40.20 20.22 10.71
CA GLU A 235 40.55 21.19 11.76
C GLU A 235 41.61 20.63 12.72
N VAL A 236 41.55 19.34 13.05
CA VAL A 236 42.53 18.66 13.92
C VAL A 236 43.90 18.56 13.24
N VAL A 237 43.95 18.33 11.93
CA VAL A 237 45.21 18.21 11.18
C VAL A 237 45.70 19.52 10.55
N GLY A 238 45.03 20.65 10.83
CA GLY A 238 45.46 21.98 10.36
C GLY A 238 45.42 22.16 8.84
N VAL A 239 44.61 21.36 8.13
CA VAL A 239 44.49 21.44 6.67
C VAL A 239 43.62 22.65 6.34
N LYS A 240 44.24 23.66 5.73
CA LYS A 240 43.53 24.84 5.24
C LYS A 240 42.84 24.49 3.91
N PRO A 241 41.58 24.89 3.72
CA PRO A 241 40.92 24.77 2.42
C PRO A 241 41.79 25.44 1.36
N VAL A 242 42.11 24.70 0.30
CA VAL A 242 42.79 25.26 -0.87
C VAL A 242 41.74 26.10 -1.62
N PRO A 243 42.02 27.34 -2.02
CA PRO A 243 41.08 28.12 -2.82
C PRO A 243 40.74 27.35 -4.10
N GLU A 244 39.45 27.25 -4.41
CA GLU A 244 38.99 26.66 -5.67
C GLU A 244 39.62 27.42 -6.83
N GLU A 245 40.46 26.73 -7.62
CA GLU A 245 40.83 27.20 -8.95
C GLU A 245 39.60 27.04 -9.85
N GLY A 246 38.70 28.02 -9.80
CA GLY A 246 37.59 28.12 -10.71
C GLY A 246 38.11 28.22 -12.14
N ILE A 247 37.70 27.28 -13.00
CA ILE A 247 37.89 27.40 -14.44
C ILE A 247 37.08 28.61 -14.90
N ALA A 248 37.75 29.65 -15.37
CA ALA A 248 37.08 30.81 -15.96
C ALA A 248 36.31 30.35 -17.21
N HIS A 249 34.99 30.25 -17.10
CA HIS A 249 34.13 30.10 -18.27
C HIS A 249 34.23 31.38 -19.11
N LYS A 250 34.73 31.24 -20.35
CA LYS A 250 34.67 32.25 -21.40
C LYS A 250 33.30 32.25 -22.07
#